data_AF-A0A2A6RDF4-F1
#
_entry.id   AF-A0A2A6RDF4-F1
#
_cell.length_a   1.000
_cell.length_b   1.000
_cell.length_c   1.000
_cell.angle_alpha   90.00
_cell.angle_beta   90.00
_cell.angle_gamma   90.00
#
_symmetry.space_group_name_H-M   'P 1'
#
loop_
_entity.id
_entity.type
_entity.pdbx_description
1 polymer ?
#
loop_
_entity_poly.entity_id
_entity_poly.type
_entity_poly.pdbx_seq_one_letter_code
_entity_poly.pdbx_strand_id
1 'polypeptide(L)'
;MTLQEIIDVVGTTIPLGGALMGTIAEELIEQGIQKGLQKGKQIGLQEGEQIGLQKGLRLAQQGLQQARQLVQQGLPTGIRLSLKCKFGADGEALMQTITTIEDVMLLQLLADAVEHAESVEELRAWLADEAE
;
A
#
# COMPACT_ATOMS: atom_id res chain seq x y z
N MET A 1 66.35 25.76 41.76
CA MET A 1 65.87 24.65 40.93
C MET A 1 67.08 24.02 40.28
N THR A 2 67.39 22.78 40.62
CA THR A 2 68.52 22.04 40.03
C THR A 2 68.09 21.40 38.71
N LEU A 3 69.04 21.12 37.81
CA LEU A 3 68.76 20.43 36.54
C LEU A 3 68.06 19.08 36.77
N GLN A 4 68.38 18.42 37.89
CA GLN A 4 67.80 17.15 38.31
C GLN A 4 66.30 17.28 38.64
N GLU A 5 65.89 18.35 39.34
CA GLU A 5 64.48 18.62 39.63
C GLU A 5 63.64 18.85 38.36
N ILE A 6 64.23 19.48 37.32
CA ILE A 6 63.55 19.66 36.03
C ILE A 6 63.38 18.30 35.33
N ILE A 7 64.42 17.47 35.33
CA ILE A 7 64.38 16.13 34.71
C ILE A 7 63.34 15.25 35.41
N ASP A 8 63.24 15.30 36.74
CA ASP A 8 62.28 14.50 37.50
C ASP A 8 60.83 14.96 37.26
N VAL A 9 60.58 16.26 37.16
CA VAL A 9 59.26 16.82 36.83
C VAL A 9 58.85 16.52 35.38
N VAL A 10 59.77 16.60 34.43
CA VAL A 10 59.50 16.27 33.02
C VAL A 10 59.34 14.75 32.84
N GLY A 11 60.13 13.94 33.53
CA GLY A 11 60.05 12.48 33.50
C GLY A 11 58.72 11.93 34.05
N THR A 12 58.09 12.63 34.99
CA THR A 12 56.79 12.24 35.58
C THR A 12 55.58 12.76 34.80
N THR A 13 55.71 13.83 34.02
CA THR A 13 54.60 14.44 33.27
C THR A 13 54.35 13.81 31.89
N ILE A 14 55.39 13.25 31.25
CA ILE A 14 55.26 12.52 29.98
C ILE A 14 54.33 11.28 30.08
N PRO A 15 54.50 10.36 31.05
CA PRO A 15 53.60 9.22 31.20
C PRO A 15 52.17 9.65 31.59
N LEU A 16 52.01 10.77 32.31
CA LEU A 16 50.70 11.34 32.63
C LEU A 16 49.95 11.85 31.39
N GLY A 17 50.67 12.50 30.46
CA GLY A 17 50.12 12.92 29.17
C GLY A 17 49.68 11.77 28.28
N GLY A 18 50.46 10.67 28.24
CA GLY A 18 50.10 9.45 27.52
C GLY A 18 48.84 8.77 28.07
N ALA A 19 48.73 8.67 29.40
CA ALA A 19 47.54 8.13 30.06
C ALA A 19 46.29 8.98 29.78
N LEU A 20 46.41 10.32 29.85
CA LEU A 20 45.31 11.24 29.55
C LEU A 20 44.86 11.16 28.09
N MET A 21 45.79 11.04 27.14
CA MET A 21 45.45 10.82 25.72
C MET A 21 44.69 9.50 25.51
N GLY A 22 45.09 8.43 26.20
CA GLY A 22 44.39 7.15 26.18
C GLY A 22 42.93 7.29 26.61
N THR A 23 42.68 7.94 27.75
CA THR A 23 41.32 8.13 28.27
C THR A 23 40.45 9.02 27.37
N ILE A 24 41.03 10.07 26.78
CA ILE A 24 40.30 10.94 25.84
C ILE A 24 39.96 10.16 24.55
N ALA A 25 40.89 9.32 24.06
CA ALA A 25 40.65 8.50 22.89
C ALA A 25 39.53 7.48 23.14
N GLU A 26 39.52 6.81 24.29
CA GLU A 26 38.46 5.89 24.72
C GLU A 26 37.10 6.60 24.79
N GLU A 27 37.03 7.77 25.41
CA GLU A 27 35.79 8.55 25.51
C GLU A 27 35.27 8.97 24.14
N LEU A 28 36.15 9.42 23.23
CA LEU A 28 35.77 9.79 21.87
C LEU A 28 35.25 8.59 21.07
N ILE A 29 35.85 7.42 21.23
CA ILE A 29 35.39 6.18 20.61
C ILE A 29 34.00 5.82 21.13
N GLU A 30 33.81 5.83 22.44
CA GLU A 30 32.52 5.50 23.06
C GLU A 30 31.43 6.48 22.62
N GLN A 31 31.71 7.79 22.66
CA GLN A 31 30.79 8.81 22.16
C GLN A 31 30.50 8.65 20.67
N GLY A 32 31.49 8.27 19.87
CA GLY A 32 31.35 8.00 18.45
C GLY A 32 30.40 6.83 18.18
N ILE A 33 30.58 5.72 18.91
CA ILE A 33 29.71 4.54 18.84
C ILE A 33 28.28 4.91 19.27
N GLN A 34 28.11 5.60 20.40
CA GLN A 34 26.79 6.00 20.89
C GLN A 34 26.07 6.92 19.91
N LYS A 35 26.76 7.96 19.39
CA LYS A 35 26.20 8.86 18.37
C LYS A 35 25.87 8.11 17.07
N GLY A 36 26.72 7.19 16.65
CA GLY A 36 26.49 6.36 15.47
C GLY A 36 25.26 5.48 15.62
N LEU A 37 25.11 4.80 16.74
CA LEU A 37 23.96 3.95 17.05
C LEU A 37 22.67 4.78 17.13
N GLN A 38 22.71 5.92 17.81
CA GLN A 38 21.55 6.80 17.95
C GLN A 38 21.09 7.33 16.59
N LYS A 39 22.02 7.82 15.76
CA LYS A 39 21.72 8.30 14.40
C LYS A 39 21.21 7.17 13.51
N GLY A 40 21.87 6.01 13.53
CA GLY A 40 21.48 4.85 12.74
C GLY A 40 20.07 4.38 13.10
N LYS A 41 19.72 4.34 14.40
CA LYS A 41 18.37 4.01 14.85
C LYS A 41 17.34 5.04 14.40
N GLN A 42 17.65 6.33 14.51
CA GLN A 42 16.75 7.40 14.11
C GLN A 42 16.48 7.38 12.60
N ILE A 43 17.54 7.29 11.80
CA ILE A 43 17.44 7.21 10.33
C ILE A 43 16.68 5.94 9.93
N GLY A 44 17.06 4.79 10.47
CA GLY A 44 16.40 3.51 10.14
C GLY A 44 14.92 3.48 10.50
N LEU A 45 14.53 4.09 11.63
CA LEU A 45 13.12 4.21 12.00
C LEU A 45 12.37 5.14 11.04
N GLN A 46 12.94 6.30 10.74
CA GLN A 46 12.31 7.30 9.88
C GLN A 46 12.15 6.78 8.44
N GLU A 47 13.20 6.19 7.87
CA GLU A 47 13.15 5.58 6.54
C GLU A 47 12.21 4.38 6.51
N GLY A 48 12.26 3.53 7.56
CA GLY A 48 11.39 2.38 7.69
C GLY A 48 9.91 2.75 7.74
N GLU A 49 9.56 3.78 8.51
CA GLU A 49 8.20 4.32 8.59
C GLU A 49 7.75 4.90 7.25
N GLN A 50 8.59 5.73 6.60
CA GLN A 50 8.27 6.35 5.31
C GLN A 50 8.05 5.30 4.21
N ILE A 51 8.95 4.32 4.11
CA ILE A 51 8.85 3.21 3.15
C ILE A 51 7.63 2.34 3.46
N GLY A 52 7.40 2.03 4.74
CA GLY A 52 6.27 1.23 5.20
C GLY A 52 4.94 1.88 4.85
N LEU A 53 4.78 3.17 5.16
CA LEU A 53 3.59 3.94 4.84
C LEU A 53 3.35 4.03 3.33
N GLN A 54 4.39 4.32 2.55
CA GLN A 54 4.27 4.42 1.09
C GLN A 54 3.87 3.08 0.46
N LYS A 55 4.45 1.97 0.92
CA LYS A 55 4.08 0.62 0.47
C LYS A 55 2.65 0.28 0.89
N GLY A 56 2.28 0.57 2.14
CA GLY A 56 0.93 0.33 2.65
C GLY A 56 -0.13 1.08 1.86
N LEU A 57 0.10 2.37 1.57
CA LEU A 57 -0.81 3.20 0.76
C LEU A 57 -0.98 2.65 -0.65
N ARG A 58 0.12 2.22 -1.30
CA ARG A 58 0.07 1.63 -2.65
C ARG A 58 -0.74 0.34 -2.66
N LEU A 59 -0.50 -0.56 -1.70
CA LEU A 59 -1.25 -1.82 -1.58
C LEU A 59 -2.73 -1.56 -1.30
N ALA A 60 -3.06 -0.60 -0.44
CA ALA A 60 -4.44 -0.22 -0.17
C ALA A 60 -5.14 0.31 -1.42
N GLN A 61 -4.48 1.17 -2.21
CA GLN A 61 -5.02 1.68 -3.47
C GLN A 61 -5.25 0.56 -4.50
N GLN A 62 -4.31 -0.37 -4.63
CA GLN A 62 -4.46 -1.54 -5.50
C GLN A 62 -5.62 -2.44 -5.04
N GLY A 63 -5.73 -2.70 -3.74
CA GLY A 63 -6.83 -3.48 -3.17
C GLY A 63 -8.19 -2.82 -3.40
N LEU A 64 -8.28 -1.50 -3.22
CA LEU A 64 -9.51 -0.75 -3.51
C LEU A 64 -9.88 -0.77 -5.00
N GLN A 65 -8.90 -0.65 -5.90
CA GLN A 65 -9.16 -0.77 -7.35
C GLN A 65 -9.66 -2.15 -7.72
N GLN A 66 -9.03 -3.21 -7.21
CA GLN A 66 -9.45 -4.59 -7.47
C GLN A 66 -10.85 -4.85 -6.90
N ALA A 67 -11.12 -4.41 -5.67
CA ALA A 67 -12.45 -4.53 -5.06
C ALA A 67 -13.50 -3.79 -5.88
N ARG A 68 -13.20 -2.57 -6.36
CA ARG A 68 -14.11 -1.80 -7.22
C ARG A 68 -14.40 -2.54 -8.52
N GLN A 69 -13.39 -3.10 -9.17
CA GLN A 69 -13.56 -3.89 -10.39
C GLN A 69 -14.44 -5.12 -10.16
N LEU A 70 -14.22 -5.85 -9.06
CA LEU A 70 -15.03 -7.02 -8.71
C LEU A 70 -16.49 -6.65 -8.46
N VAL A 71 -16.74 -5.55 -7.72
CA VAL A 71 -18.11 -5.05 -7.47
C VAL A 71 -18.78 -4.63 -8.76
N GLN A 72 -18.09 -3.89 -9.63
CA GLN A 72 -18.61 -3.46 -10.93
C GLN A 72 -18.95 -4.63 -11.85
N GLN A 73 -18.20 -5.73 -11.79
CA GLN A 73 -18.44 -6.90 -12.64
C GLN A 73 -19.40 -7.93 -12.02
N GLY A 74 -19.65 -7.86 -10.71
CA GLY A 74 -20.47 -8.83 -9.99
C GLY A 74 -21.92 -8.85 -10.47
N LEU A 75 -22.57 -7.68 -10.52
CA LEU A 75 -23.96 -7.57 -10.97
C LEU A 75 -24.15 -7.96 -12.45
N PRO A 76 -23.36 -7.44 -13.42
CA PRO A 76 -23.43 -7.90 -14.81
C PRO A 76 -23.17 -9.40 -14.98
N THR A 77 -22.29 -9.98 -14.16
CA THR A 77 -22.04 -11.43 -14.18
C THR A 77 -23.23 -12.23 -13.69
N GLY A 78 -23.93 -11.75 -12.64
CA GLY A 78 -25.17 -12.34 -12.17
C GLY A 78 -26.27 -12.30 -13.24
N ILE A 79 -26.50 -11.13 -13.84
CA ILE A 79 -27.47 -10.93 -14.92
C ILE A 79 -27.15 -11.86 -16.10
N ARG A 80 -25.89 -11.94 -16.53
CA ARG A 80 -25.43 -12.86 -17.58
C ARG A 80 -25.81 -14.30 -17.27
N LEU A 81 -25.57 -14.75 -16.04
CA LEU A 81 -25.87 -16.11 -15.64
C LEU A 81 -27.39 -16.36 -15.64
N SER A 82 -28.18 -15.44 -15.09
CA SER A 82 -29.64 -15.54 -15.08
C SER A 82 -30.23 -15.60 -16.50
N LEU A 83 -29.77 -14.71 -17.39
CA LEU A 83 -30.17 -14.71 -18.80
C LEU A 83 -29.79 -16.00 -19.51
N LYS A 84 -28.56 -16.49 -19.30
CA LYS A 84 -28.10 -17.76 -19.89
C LYS A 84 -28.90 -18.96 -19.38
N CYS A 85 -29.22 -18.98 -18.09
CA CYS A 85 -30.00 -20.05 -17.49
C CYS A 85 -31.46 -20.06 -17.96
N LYS A 86 -32.08 -18.88 -18.12
CA LYS A 86 -33.50 -18.75 -18.47
C LYS A 86 -33.77 -18.81 -19.97
N PHE A 87 -32.88 -18.21 -20.78
CA PHE A 87 -33.10 -18.00 -22.22
C PHE A 87 -31.99 -18.57 -23.12
N GLY A 88 -30.97 -19.23 -22.55
CA GLY A 88 -29.92 -19.88 -23.33
C GLY A 88 -29.14 -18.92 -24.23
N ALA A 89 -29.02 -19.27 -25.52
CA ALA A 89 -28.24 -18.50 -26.50
C ALA A 89 -28.83 -17.10 -26.76
N ASP A 90 -30.15 -16.96 -26.74
CA ASP A 90 -30.82 -15.68 -26.99
C ASP A 90 -30.55 -14.68 -25.85
N GLY A 91 -30.52 -15.16 -24.60
CA GLY A 91 -30.11 -14.37 -23.44
C GLY A 91 -28.64 -13.95 -23.48
N GLU A 92 -27.77 -14.82 -24.02
CA GLU A 92 -26.35 -14.51 -24.19
C GLU A 92 -26.11 -13.45 -25.29
N ALA A 93 -26.96 -13.38 -26.31
CA ALA A 93 -26.92 -12.32 -27.32
C ALA A 93 -27.29 -10.95 -26.73
N LEU A 94 -28.27 -10.89 -25.81
CA LEU A 94 -28.69 -9.65 -25.15
C LEU A 94 -27.56 -9.02 -24.31
N MET A 95 -26.62 -9.82 -23.81
CA MET A 95 -25.51 -9.32 -23.01
C MET A 95 -24.61 -8.32 -23.74
N GLN A 96 -24.53 -8.37 -25.07
CA GLN A 96 -23.74 -7.39 -25.84
C GLN A 96 -24.26 -5.96 -25.64
N THR A 97 -25.58 -5.81 -25.49
CA THR A 97 -26.24 -4.52 -25.20
C THR A 97 -26.12 -4.13 -23.72
N ILE A 98 -26.14 -5.11 -22.82
CA ILE A 98 -26.08 -4.85 -21.36
C ILE A 98 -24.67 -4.44 -20.93
N THR A 99 -23.62 -4.96 -21.58
CA THR A 99 -22.22 -4.63 -21.23
C THR A 99 -21.85 -3.16 -21.42
N THR A 100 -22.62 -2.40 -22.21
CA THR A 100 -22.41 -0.96 -22.41
C THR A 100 -23.14 -0.09 -21.38
N ILE A 101 -23.97 -0.68 -20.52
CA ILE A 101 -24.72 0.04 -19.49
C ILE A 101 -23.80 0.26 -18.28
N GLU A 102 -23.49 1.53 -18.01
CA GLU A 102 -22.73 1.94 -16.81
C GLU A 102 -23.64 2.26 -15.61
N ASP A 103 -24.94 2.44 -15.85
CA ASP A 103 -25.91 2.76 -14.80
C ASP A 103 -26.23 1.52 -13.94
N VAL A 104 -25.80 1.58 -12.69
CA VAL A 104 -26.01 0.51 -11.71
C VAL A 104 -27.49 0.34 -11.36
N MET A 105 -28.29 1.42 -11.32
CA MET A 105 -29.71 1.33 -11.03
C MET A 105 -30.46 0.63 -12.16
N LEU A 106 -30.15 0.97 -13.42
CA LEU A 106 -30.73 0.28 -14.57
C LEU A 106 -30.36 -1.20 -14.59
N LEU A 107 -29.12 -1.55 -14.25
CA LEU A 107 -28.70 -2.95 -14.11
C LEU A 107 -29.43 -3.68 -12.98
N GLN A 108 -29.73 -3.02 -11.86
CA GLN A 108 -30.52 -3.61 -10.78
C GLN A 108 -31.96 -3.86 -11.21
N LEU A 109 -32.60 -2.87 -11.84
CA LEU A 109 -33.95 -3.03 -12.39
C LEU A 109 -34.00 -4.15 -13.44
N LEU A 110 -32.98 -4.24 -14.29
CA LEU A 110 -32.85 -5.33 -15.25
C LEU A 110 -32.74 -6.69 -14.55
N ALA A 111 -31.98 -6.80 -13.47
CA ALA A 111 -31.87 -8.05 -12.72
C ALA A 111 -33.24 -8.52 -12.19
N ASP A 112 -34.07 -7.59 -11.70
CA ASP A 112 -35.42 -7.88 -11.21
C ASP A 112 -36.38 -8.21 -12.38
N ALA A 113 -36.26 -7.51 -13.51
CA ALA A 113 -37.05 -7.77 -14.71
C ALA A 113 -36.76 -9.16 -15.30
N VAL A 114 -35.50 -9.60 -15.27
CA VAL A 114 -35.09 -10.94 -15.74
C VAL A 114 -35.80 -12.06 -14.98
N GLU A 115 -36.09 -11.87 -13.69
CA GLU A 115 -36.82 -12.86 -12.89
C GLU A 115 -38.23 -13.12 -13.44
N HIS A 116 -38.92 -12.08 -13.92
CA HIS A 116 -40.34 -12.13 -14.30
C HIS A 116 -40.57 -12.27 -15.80
N ALA A 117 -39.63 -11.83 -16.65
CA ALA A 117 -39.83 -11.81 -18.10
C ALA A 117 -40.06 -13.21 -18.70
N GLU A 118 -40.98 -13.33 -19.64
CA GLU A 118 -41.29 -14.61 -20.30
C GLU A 118 -40.44 -14.83 -21.55
N SER A 119 -39.84 -13.77 -22.10
CA SER A 119 -39.01 -13.82 -23.32
C SER A 119 -37.87 -12.80 -23.32
N VAL A 120 -36.87 -13.03 -24.18
CA VAL A 120 -35.77 -12.07 -24.39
C VAL A 120 -36.26 -10.82 -25.13
N GLU A 121 -37.24 -10.96 -26.02
CA GLU A 121 -37.85 -9.86 -26.77
C GLU A 121 -38.55 -8.86 -25.85
N GLU A 122 -39.26 -9.35 -24.83
CA GLU A 122 -39.86 -8.51 -23.78
C GLU A 122 -38.80 -7.70 -23.04
N LEU A 123 -37.72 -8.35 -22.59
CA LEU A 123 -36.60 -7.67 -21.92
C LEU A 123 -35.93 -6.65 -22.84
N ARG A 124 -35.78 -6.95 -24.13
CA ARG A 124 -35.19 -6.04 -25.12
C ARG A 124 -36.07 -4.81 -25.34
N ALA A 125 -37.39 -4.99 -25.40
CA ALA A 125 -38.33 -3.88 -25.52
C ALA A 125 -38.32 -3.01 -24.26
N TRP A 126 -38.34 -3.63 -23.07
CA TRP A 126 -38.24 -2.93 -21.80
C TRP A 126 -36.93 -2.13 -21.67
N LEU A 127 -35.79 -2.73 -22.02
CA LEU A 127 -34.49 -2.05 -22.03
C LEU A 127 -34.44 -0.86 -23.00
N ALA A 128 -35.17 -0.91 -24.11
CA ALA A 128 -35.23 0.21 -25.06
C ALA A 128 -36.06 1.38 -24.54
N ASP A 129 -37.11 1.10 -23.75
CA ASP A 129 -37.98 2.11 -23.12
C ASP A 129 -37.28 2.81 -21.94
N GLU A 130 -36.53 2.06 -21.12
CA GLU A 130 -35.81 2.59 -19.95
C GLU A 130 -34.46 3.25 -20.30
N ALA A 131 -33.98 3.09 -21.53
CA ALA A 131 -32.72 3.69 -22.01
C ALA A 131 -32.91 5.02 -22.76
N GLU A 132 -34.17 5.47 -22.98
CA GLU A 132 -34.51 6.83 -23.44
C GLU A 132 -34.51 7.86 -22.30
#